data_AF-A0A7X6ZAU0-F1
#
_entry.id   AF-A0A7X6ZAU0-F1
#
_cell.length_a   1.000
_cell.length_b   1.000
_cell.length_c   1.000
_cell.angle_alpha   90.00
_cell.angle_beta   90.00
_cell.angle_gamma   90.00
#
_symmetry.space_group_name_H-M   'P 1'
#
loop_
_entity.id
_entity.type
_entity.pdbx_description
1 polymer ?
#
loop_
_entity_poly.entity_id
_entity_poly.type
_entity_poly.pdbx_seq_one_letter_code
_entity_poly.pdbx_strand_id
1 'polypeptide(L)'
;MATRIVTWAAYLVLAVLAAYQVASAVGTLTMFPAMGASAGLSVTPIGWIVLWAWVVLPVLAVAIALWATRSRGAMVRVFALLTAVAAAAALRLEFLLYEEVSTIFFA
;
A
#
# COMPACT_ATOMS: atom_id res chain seq x y z
N MET A 1 -20.45 -22.81 13.17
CA MET A 1 -19.24 -23.12 12.37
C MET A 1 -19.08 -22.20 11.15
N ALA A 2 -20.15 -21.93 10.38
CA ALA A 2 -20.10 -21.03 9.22
C ALA A 2 -19.47 -19.66 9.49
N THR A 3 -19.80 -18.99 10.60
CA THR A 3 -19.23 -17.70 11.00
C THR A 3 -17.72 -17.72 11.22
N ARG A 4 -17.16 -18.85 11.65
CA ARG A 4 -15.71 -19.03 11.80
C ARG A 4 -15.03 -19.15 10.44
N ILE A 5 -15.62 -19.92 9.52
CA ILE A 5 -15.09 -20.11 8.16
C ILE A 5 -15.10 -18.79 7.40
N VAL A 6 -16.21 -18.04 7.47
CA VAL A 6 -16.33 -16.71 6.83
C VAL A 6 -15.29 -15.74 7.36
N THR A 7 -15.08 -15.71 8.69
CA THR A 7 -14.05 -14.86 9.29
C THR A 7 -12.64 -15.20 8.82
N TRP A 8 -12.30 -16.50 8.73
CA TRP A 8 -11.01 -16.95 8.23
C TRP A 8 -10.81 -16.64 6.74
N ALA A 9 -11.84 -16.84 5.93
CA ALA A 9 -11.81 -16.47 4.51
C ALA A 9 -11.59 -14.96 4.33
N ALA A 10 -12.29 -14.11 5.09
CA ALA A 10 -12.10 -12.66 5.05
C ALA A 10 -10.67 -12.27 5.44
N TYR A 11 -10.11 -12.90 6.47
CA TYR A 11 -8.72 -12.69 6.87
C TYR A 11 -7.72 -13.05 5.77
N LEU A 12 -7.93 -14.19 5.11
CA LEU A 12 -7.04 -14.64 4.04
C LEU A 12 -7.10 -13.69 2.84
N VAL A 13 -8.30 -13.26 2.43
CA VAL A 13 -8.48 -12.27 1.36
C VAL A 13 -7.78 -10.96 1.71
N LEU A 14 -7.95 -10.45 2.94
CA LEU A 14 -7.32 -9.21 3.37
C LEU A 14 -5.79 -9.32 3.46
N ALA A 15 -5.26 -10.48 3.88
CA ALA A 15 -3.83 -10.74 3.90
C ALA A 15 -3.25 -10.79 2.48
N VAL A 16 -3.94 -11.43 1.54
CA VAL A 16 -3.55 -11.47 0.13
C VAL A 16 -3.56 -10.07 -0.49
N LEU A 17 -4.60 -9.28 -0.21
CA LEU A 17 -4.68 -7.88 -0.68
C LEU A 17 -3.57 -7.01 -0.10
N ALA A 18 -3.28 -7.15 1.19
CA ALA A 18 -2.15 -6.45 1.81
C ALA A 18 -0.82 -6.84 1.17
N ALA A 19 -0.58 -8.13 0.93
CA ALA A 19 0.63 -8.61 0.26
C ALA A 19 0.74 -8.09 -1.18
N TYR A 20 -0.38 -8.05 -1.92
CA TYR A 20 -0.43 -7.48 -3.27
C TYR A 20 -0.12 -5.98 -3.29
N GLN A 21 -0.60 -5.21 -2.30
CA GLN A 21 -0.30 -3.79 -2.19
C GLN A 21 1.20 -3.54 -2.00
N VAL A 22 1.86 -4.35 -1.16
CA VAL A 22 3.31 -4.29 -0.96
C VAL A 22 4.04 -4.70 -2.24
N ALA A 23 3.66 -5.82 -2.86
CA ALA A 23 4.30 -6.31 -4.08
C ALA A 23 4.22 -5.29 -5.23
N SER A 24 3.05 -4.68 -5.42
CA SER A 24 2.91 -3.63 -6.44
C SER A 24 3.66 -2.35 -6.07
N ALA A 25 3.77 -1.98 -4.79
CA ALA A 25 4.57 -0.82 -4.37
C ALA A 25 6.07 -1.04 -4.64
N VAL A 26 6.57 -2.25 -4.40
CA VAL A 26 7.92 -2.67 -4.82
C VAL A 26 8.06 -2.62 -6.34
N GLY A 27 7.05 -3.10 -7.08
CA GLY A 27 7.00 -2.98 -8.53
C GLY A 27 7.14 -1.52 -8.99
N THR A 28 6.41 -0.59 -8.39
CA THR A 28 6.54 0.85 -8.64
C THR A 28 7.95 1.37 -8.33
N LEU A 29 8.54 0.97 -7.19
CA LEU A 29 9.91 1.32 -6.81
C LEU A 29 10.96 0.93 -7.87
N THR A 30 10.75 -0.17 -8.58
CA THR A 30 11.69 -0.68 -9.60
C THR A 30 11.39 -0.15 -11.01
N MET A 31 10.12 -0.08 -11.39
CA MET A 31 9.69 0.27 -12.74
C MET A 31 9.81 1.77 -13.00
N PHE A 32 9.48 2.61 -12.02
CA PHE A 32 9.47 4.06 -12.19
C PHE A 32 10.87 4.64 -12.50
N PRO A 33 11.94 4.25 -11.77
CA PRO A 33 13.30 4.67 -12.11
C PRO A 33 13.78 4.10 -13.45
N ALA A 34 13.40 2.86 -13.79
CA ALA A 34 13.77 2.25 -15.06
C ALA A 34 13.13 2.98 -16.26
N MET A 35 11.87 3.41 -16.13
CA MET A 35 11.19 4.23 -17.13
C MET A 35 11.84 5.61 -17.27
N GLY A 36 12.18 6.28 -16.16
CA GLY A 36 12.93 7.54 -16.19
C GLY A 36 14.28 7.42 -16.86
N ALA A 37 15.05 6.38 -16.52
CA ALA A 37 16.35 6.12 -17.11
C ALA A 37 16.26 5.87 -18.62
N SER A 38 15.21 5.20 -19.10
CA SER A 38 14.97 5.00 -20.54
C SER A 38 14.67 6.30 -21.29
N ALA A 39 14.18 7.33 -20.58
CA ALA A 39 13.96 8.68 -21.09
C ALA A 39 15.16 9.63 -20.89
N GLY A 40 16.29 9.12 -20.36
CA GLY A 40 17.48 9.92 -20.06
C GLY A 40 17.36 10.78 -18.80
N LEU A 41 16.34 10.53 -17.97
CA LEU A 41 16.06 11.28 -16.75
C LEU A 41 16.51 10.51 -15.51
N SER A 42 16.91 11.25 -14.48
CA SER A 42 17.30 10.67 -13.19
C SER A 42 16.22 10.90 -12.15
N VAL A 43 16.02 9.93 -11.25
CA VAL A 43 15.09 10.13 -10.14
C VAL A 43 15.73 11.06 -9.11
N THR A 44 15.05 12.15 -8.79
CA THR A 44 15.53 13.13 -7.80
C THR A 44 15.59 12.49 -6.39
N PRO A 45 16.39 13.04 -5.46
CA PRO A 45 16.40 12.60 -4.08
C PRO A 45 15.01 12.64 -3.42
N ILE A 46 14.18 13.64 -3.78
CA ILE A 46 12.80 13.77 -3.28
C ILE A 46 11.92 12.66 -3.85
N GLY A 47 12.04 12.37 -5.15
CA GLY A 47 11.35 11.26 -5.81
C GLY A 47 11.64 9.91 -5.13
N TRP A 48 12.89 9.65 -4.75
CA TRP A 48 13.26 8.44 -4.00
C TRP A 48 12.62 8.37 -2.61
N ILE A 49 12.59 9.47 -1.85
CA ILE A 49 11.95 9.51 -0.53
C ILE A 49 10.47 9.17 -0.67
N VAL A 50 9.81 9.75 -1.68
CA VAL A 50 8.40 9.47 -1.96
C VAL A 50 8.22 8.01 -2.33
N LEU A 51 9.04 7.44 -3.24
CA LEU A 51 9.00 6.01 -3.60
C LEU A 51 9.19 5.07 -2.41
N TRP A 52 10.07 5.41 -1.46
CA TRP A 52 10.21 4.61 -0.23
C TRP A 52 9.00 4.76 0.69
N ALA A 53 8.45 5.96 0.83
CA ALA A 53 7.22 6.18 1.57
C ALA A 53 6.07 5.33 1.00
N TRP A 54 5.98 5.18 -0.33
CA TRP A 54 4.99 4.33 -1.01
C TRP A 54 5.03 2.86 -0.59
N VAL A 55 6.21 2.33 -0.30
CA VAL A 55 6.36 0.94 0.14
C VAL A 55 6.09 0.80 1.62
N VAL A 56 6.55 1.77 2.42
CA VAL A 56 6.46 1.71 3.87
C VAL A 56 5.03 1.97 4.38
N LEU A 57 4.28 2.88 3.75
CA LEU A 57 2.92 3.24 4.18
C LEU A 57 1.93 2.07 4.27
N PRO A 58 1.76 1.21 3.25
CA PRO A 58 0.82 0.09 3.33
C PRO A 58 1.24 -0.93 4.39
N VAL A 59 2.55 -1.15 4.57
CA VAL A 59 3.07 -2.03 5.62
C VAL A 59 2.73 -1.48 7.01
N LEU A 60 2.96 -0.18 7.23
CA LEU A 60 2.64 0.49 8.48
C LEU A 60 1.12 0.49 8.75
N ALA A 61 0.29 0.77 7.74
CA ALA A 61 -1.16 0.76 7.89
C ALA A 61 -1.68 -0.62 8.34
N VAL A 62 -1.17 -1.69 7.74
CA VAL A 62 -1.53 -3.07 8.13
C VAL A 62 -0.99 -3.41 9.53
N ALA A 63 0.26 -3.04 9.83
CA ALA A 63 0.86 -3.26 11.14
C ALA A 63 0.09 -2.54 12.26
N ILE A 64 -0.28 -1.27 12.05
CA ILE A 64 -1.09 -0.49 12.98
C ILE A 64 -2.48 -1.11 13.14
N ALA A 65 -3.12 -1.54 12.05
CA ALA A 65 -4.42 -2.20 12.13
C ALA A 65 -4.37 -3.51 12.94
N LEU A 66 -3.33 -4.32 12.75
CA LEU A 66 -3.11 -5.54 13.54
C LEU A 66 -2.82 -5.24 15.01
N TRP A 67 -2.01 -4.20 15.29
CA TRP A 67 -1.65 -3.81 16.64
C TRP A 67 -2.84 -3.24 17.41
N ALA A 68 -3.59 -2.32 16.80
CA ALA A 68 -4.77 -1.67 17.37
C ALA A 68 -5.91 -2.66 17.66
N THR A 69 -5.96 -3.78 16.95
CA THR A 69 -7.02 -4.78 17.10
C THR A 69 -6.62 -6.03 17.88
N ARG A 70 -5.41 -6.06 18.45
CA ARG A 70 -4.88 -7.17 19.27
C ARG A 70 -5.82 -7.63 20.36
N SER A 71 -6.55 -6.74 21.04
CA SER A 71 -7.46 -7.07 22.14
C SER A 71 -8.96 -7.11 21.75
N ARG A 72 -9.30 -6.92 20.47
CA ARG A 72 -10.69 -6.72 20.02
C ARG A 72 -11.26 -7.97 19.35
N GLY A 73 -12.60 -8.10 19.40
CA GLY A 73 -13.34 -9.22 18.81
C GLY A 73 -13.08 -9.37 17.30
N ALA A 74 -13.22 -10.60 16.80
CA ALA A 74 -12.82 -10.96 15.42
C ALA A 74 -13.46 -10.08 14.33
N MET A 75 -14.70 -9.63 14.54
CA MET A 75 -15.42 -8.77 13.60
C MET A 75 -14.80 -7.36 13.51
N VAL A 76 -14.38 -6.79 14.64
CA VAL A 76 -13.71 -5.48 14.71
C VAL A 76 -12.34 -5.52 14.03
N ARG A 77 -11.64 -6.65 14.14
CA ARG A 77 -10.37 -6.88 13.43
C ARG A 77 -10.54 -6.88 11.92
N VAL A 78 -11.57 -7.56 11.42
CA VAL A 78 -11.88 -7.60 9.97
C VAL A 78 -12.21 -6.20 9.46
N PHE A 79 -13.06 -5.44 10.15
CA PHE A 79 -13.38 -4.06 9.76
C PHE A 79 -12.16 -3.14 9.77
N ALA A 80 -11.30 -3.22 10.79
CA ALA A 80 -10.10 -2.39 10.84
C ALA A 80 -9.10 -2.71 9.72
N LEU A 81 -8.93 -4.00 9.37
CA LEU A 81 -8.10 -4.41 8.24
C LEU A 81 -8.70 -3.96 6.91
N LEU A 82 -10.02 -4.06 6.75
CA LEU A 82 -10.76 -3.53 5.60
C LEU A 82 -10.50 -2.03 5.44
N THR A 83 -10.65 -1.25 6.52
CA THR A 83 -10.40 0.18 6.49
C THR A 83 -8.95 0.51 6.18
N ALA A 84 -7.98 -0.23 6.72
CA ALA A 84 -6.56 -0.02 6.43
C ALA A 84 -6.22 -0.31 4.96
N VAL A 85 -6.75 -1.40 4.40
CA VAL A 85 -6.57 -1.76 2.98
C VAL A 85 -7.25 -0.72 2.08
N ALA A 86 -8.47 -0.29 2.43
CA ALA A 86 -9.20 0.74 1.69
C ALA A 86 -8.50 2.11 1.73
N ALA A 87 -7.98 2.53 2.88
CA ALA A 87 -7.23 3.77 3.02
C ALA A 87 -5.92 3.73 2.20
N ALA A 88 -5.19 2.60 2.24
CA ALA A 88 -4.01 2.42 1.41
C ALA A 88 -4.33 2.44 -0.10
N ALA A 89 -5.48 1.90 -0.50
CA ALA A 89 -5.95 1.96 -1.89
C ALA A 89 -6.37 3.38 -2.32
N ALA A 90 -7.07 4.12 -1.45
CA ALA A 90 -7.49 5.49 -1.71
C ALA A 90 -6.29 6.44 -1.88
N LEU A 91 -5.29 6.35 -0.99
CA LEU A 91 -4.03 7.10 -1.12
C LEU A 91 -3.33 6.80 -2.44
N ARG A 92 -3.38 5.55 -2.90
CA ARG A 92 -2.80 5.15 -4.19
C ARG A 92 -3.53 5.77 -5.39
N LEU A 93 -4.84 5.93 -5.30
CA LEU A 93 -5.68 6.56 -6.33
C LEU A 93 -5.44 8.07 -6.43
N GLU A 94 -5.36 8.79 -5.30
CA GLU A 94 -5.14 10.24 -5.30
C GLU A 94 -3.85 10.64 -6.02
N PHE A 95 -2.77 9.89 -5.83
CA PHE A 95 -1.50 10.22 -6.47
C PHE A 95 -1.40 9.76 -7.92
N LEU A 96 -2.14 8.72 -8.31
CA LEU A 96 -2.28 8.35 -9.72
C LEU A 96 -3.00 9.46 -10.50
N LEU A 97 -3.87 10.21 -9.81
CA LEU A 97 -4.55 11.39 -10.33
C LEU A 97 -3.69 12.67 -10.32
N TYR A 98 -2.56 12.67 -9.63
CA TYR A 98 -1.74 13.87 -9.44
C TYR A 98 -0.75 14.01 -10.61
N GLU A 99 -1.11 14.81 -11.61
CA GLU A 99 -0.28 15.06 -12.82
C GLU A 99 1.03 15.81 -12.53
N GLU A 100 1.13 16.55 -11.40
CA GLU A 100 2.34 17.32 -11.02
C GLU A 100 3.52 16.45 -10.53
N VAL A 101 3.35 15.14 -10.44
CA VAL A 101 4.37 14.21 -9.93
C VAL A 101 5.63 14.19 -10.81
N SER A 102 5.51 14.50 -12.11
CA SER A 102 6.62 14.38 -13.07
C SER A 102 7.81 15.32 -12.78
N THR A 103 7.57 16.57 -12.35
CA THR A 103 8.63 17.57 -12.08
C THR A 103 9.32 17.34 -10.74
N ILE A 104 8.63 16.70 -9.79
CA ILE A 104 9.20 16.36 -8.47
C ILE A 104 10.08 15.11 -8.59
N PHE A 105 9.71 14.16 -9.44
CA PHE A 105 10.37 12.86 -9.54
C PHE A 105 11.57 12.83 -10.45
N PHE A 106 11.58 13.60 -11.53
CA PHE A 106 12.62 13.51 -12.56
C PHE A 106 13.31 14.85 -12.79
N ALA A 107 14.64 14.81 -12.83
CA ALA A 107 15.51 15.92 -13.19
C ALA A 107 16.66 15.44 -14.10
#